data_AF-A0A2A2GGL8-F1
#
_entry.id   AF-A0A2A2GGL8-F1
#
_cell.length_a   1.000
_cell.length_b   1.000
_cell.length_c   1.000
_cell.angle_alpha   90.00
_cell.angle_beta   90.00
_cell.angle_gamma   90.00
#
_symmetry.space_group_name_H-M   'P 1'
#
loop_
_entity.id
_entity.type
_entity.pdbx_description
1 polymer ?
#
loop_
_entity_poly.entity_id
_entity_poly.type
_entity_poly.pdbx_seq_one_letter_code
_entity_poly.pdbx_strand_id
1 'polypeptide(L)' 'MISRRLQPNPAPGFLGFRAPAAGLHLTSEEWKLIVGALSAYQHNQAYRPLYEKLTTQAS' A
#
# COMPACT_ATOMS: atom_id res chain seq x y z
N MET A 1 30.06 40.30 -13.83
CA MET A 1 29.59 39.93 -12.48
C MET A 1 28.40 38.99 -12.60
N ILE A 2 28.64 37.73 -12.22
CA ILE A 2 27.72 36.67 -11.74
C ILE A 2 26.44 36.40 -12.54
N SER A 3 26.51 35.34 -13.35
CA SER A 3 25.41 34.63 -13.99
C SER A 3 24.39 34.11 -12.96
N ARG A 4 23.16 34.64 -12.95
CA ARG A 4 22.04 33.98 -12.27
C ARG A 4 21.47 32.92 -13.19
N ARG A 5 21.96 31.68 -13.04
CA ARG A 5 21.28 30.49 -13.55
C ARG A 5 19.89 30.47 -12.94
N LEU A 6 18.85 30.50 -13.78
CA LEU A 6 17.50 30.10 -13.40
C LEU A 6 17.61 28.67 -12.88
N GLN A 7 17.52 28.51 -11.56
CA GLN A 7 17.52 27.21 -10.92
C GLN A 7 16.27 26.48 -11.42
N PRO A 8 16.39 25.28 -11.99
CA PRO A 8 15.22 24.49 -12.36
C PRO A 8 14.46 24.15 -11.08
N ASN A 9 13.18 24.52 -11.06
CA ASN A 9 12.20 24.13 -10.07
C ASN A 9 12.39 22.64 -9.72
N PRO A 10 12.67 22.24 -8.47
CA PRO A 10 12.70 20.84 -8.12
C PRO A 10 11.30 20.30 -8.37
N ALA A 11 11.17 19.46 -9.39
CA ALA A 11 9.97 18.69 -9.66
C ALA A 11 9.43 18.13 -8.33
N PRO A 12 8.10 18.11 -8.10
CA PRO A 12 7.55 17.45 -6.93
C PRO A 12 7.95 15.98 -7.02
N GLY A 13 8.99 15.65 -6.26
CA GLY A 13 9.54 14.31 -6.18
C GLY A 13 8.41 13.36 -5.86
N PHE A 14 8.38 12.26 -6.59
CA PHE A 14 7.59 11.05 -6.33
C PHE A 14 7.01 11.05 -4.92
N LEU A 15 5.69 11.16 -4.84
CA LEU A 15 4.85 10.95 -3.65
C LEU A 15 5.60 10.06 -2.65
N GLY A 16 6.21 10.69 -1.65
CA GLY A 16 7.08 10.01 -0.71
C GLY A 16 6.30 8.85 -0.13
N PHE A 17 6.72 7.63 -0.44
CA PHE A 17 6.18 6.44 0.18
C PHE A 17 6.62 6.49 1.63
N ARG A 18 5.83 7.19 2.46
CA ARG A 18 6.03 7.24 3.90
C ARG A 18 5.81 5.82 4.37
N ALA A 19 6.91 5.13 4.70
CA ALA A 19 6.83 3.83 5.35
C ALA A 19 5.85 3.95 6.53
N PRO A 20 4.87 3.05 6.66
CA PRO A 20 3.94 3.08 7.78
C PRO A 20 4.77 3.10 9.06
N ALA A 21 4.34 3.90 10.04
CA ALA A 21 5.03 4.00 11.32
C ALA A 21 5.30 2.59 11.85
N ALA A 22 6.56 2.29 12.13
CA ALA A 22 6.99 0.98 12.64
C ALA A 22 6.15 0.68 13.89
N GLY A 23 5.19 -0.24 13.77
CA GLY A 23 4.20 -0.49 14.83
C GLY A 23 2.74 -0.60 14.38
N LEU A 24 2.38 -0.26 13.13
CA LEU A 24 1.04 -0.56 12.59
C LEU A 24 0.92 -2.06 12.26
N HIS A 25 0.85 -2.88 13.29
CA HIS A 25 0.48 -4.28 13.17
C HIS A 25 -1.03 -4.38 13.36
N LEU A 26 -1.70 -4.92 12.35
CA LEU A 26 -3.10 -5.28 12.46
C LEU A 26 -3.23 -6.36 13.54
N THR A 27 -4.18 -6.19 14.44
CA THR A 27 -4.58 -7.25 15.35
C THR A 27 -5.15 -8.42 14.56
N SER A 28 -5.14 -9.62 15.15
CA SER A 28 -5.69 -10.81 14.50
C SER A 28 -7.19 -10.66 14.18
N GLU A 29 -7.92 -9.84 14.93
CA GLU A 29 -9.33 -9.54 14.67
C GLU A 29 -9.51 -8.61 13.48
N GLU A 30 -8.75 -7.51 13.41
CA GLU A 30 -8.76 -6.60 12.27
C GLU A 30 -8.33 -7.31 10.98
N TRP A 31 -7.35 -8.21 11.07
CA TRP A 31 -6.92 -9.04 9.95
C TRP A 31 -8.05 -9.94 9.42
N LYS A 32 -8.80 -10.58 10.32
CA LYS A 32 -9.96 -11.41 9.94
C LYS A 32 -11.04 -10.59 9.24
N LEU A 33 -11.28 -9.35 9.68
CA LEU A 33 -12.24 -8.45 9.02
C LEU A 33 -11.80 -8.11 7.59
N ILE A 34 -10.51 -7.84 7.39
CA ILE A 34 -9.94 -7.56 6.06
C ILE A 34 -10.07 -8.77 5.13
N VAL A 35 -9.68 -9.96 5.60
CA VAL A 35 -9.80 -11.20 4.81
C VAL A 35 -11.27 -11.52 4.52
N GLY A 36 -12.17 -11.30 5.49
CA GLY A 36 -13.61 -11.43 5.33
C GLY A 36 -14.15 -10.50 4.24
N ALA A 37 -13.77 -9.22 4.24
CA ALA A 37 -14.16 -8.28 3.20
C ALA A 37 -13.59 -8.67 1.81
N LEU A 38 -12.36 -9.17 1.76
CA LEU A 38 -11.74 -9.63 0.52
C LEU A 38 -12.39 -10.89 -0.06
N SER A 39 -13.00 -11.73 0.78
CA SER A 39 -13.73 -12.92 0.30
C SER A 39 -14.88 -12.58 -0.64
N ALA A 40 -15.49 -11.39 -0.49
CA ALA A 40 -16.51 -10.91 -1.43
C ALA A 40 -15.98 -10.72 -2.86
N TYR A 41 -14.67 -10.55 -3.02
CA TYR A 41 -13.99 -10.37 -4.31
C TYR A 41 -13.37 -11.66 -4.87
N GLN A 42 -13.60 -12.83 -4.24
CA GLN A 42 -13.05 -14.11 -4.71
C GLN A 42 -13.47 -14.46 -6.16
N HIS A 43 -14.62 -13.94 -6.59
CA HIS A 43 -15.16 -14.14 -7.93
C HIS A 43 -14.57 -13.15 -8.96
N ASN A 44 -13.87 -12.11 -8.52
CA ASN A 44 -13.24 -11.13 -9.39
C ASN A 44 -11.81 -11.59 -9.74
N GLN A 45 -11.56 -11.85 -11.03
CA GLN A 45 -10.28 -12.37 -11.51
C GLN A 45 -9.08 -11.46 -11.19
N ALA A 46 -9.28 -10.15 -11.06
CA ALA A 46 -8.21 -9.21 -10.71
C ALA A 46 -7.78 -9.33 -9.23
N TYR A 47 -8.73 -9.62 -8.33
CA TYR A 47 -8.51 -9.62 -6.89
C TYR A 47 -8.38 -11.02 -6.28
N ARG A 48 -8.82 -12.06 -7.01
CA ARG A 48 -8.70 -13.45 -6.58
C ARG A 48 -7.26 -13.85 -6.19
N PRO A 49 -6.20 -13.51 -6.95
CA PRO A 49 -4.83 -13.86 -6.56
C PRO A 49 -4.39 -13.18 -5.25
N LEU A 50 -4.93 -12.00 -4.94
CA LEU A 50 -4.66 -11.30 -3.68
C LEU A 50 -5.38 -11.99 -2.52
N TYR A 51 -6.66 -12.32 -2.70
CA TYR A 51 -7.43 -13.04 -1.70
C TYR A 51 -6.81 -14.40 -1.34
N GLU A 52 -6.38 -15.18 -2.34
CA GLU A 52 -5.75 -16.49 -2.13
C GLU A 52 -4.44 -16.36 -1.33
N LYS A 53 -3.57 -15.42 -1.70
CA LYS A 53 -2.30 -15.16 -0.97
C LYS A 53 -2.54 -14.75 0.49
N LEU A 54 -3.51 -13.87 0.73
CA LEU A 54 -3.77 -13.31 2.06
C LEU A 54 -4.49 -14.32 2.97
N THR A 55 -5.33 -15.19 2.40
CA THR A 55 -5.97 -16.30 3.13
C THR A 55 -4.94 -17.31 3.63
N THR A 56 -3.92 -17.64 2.81
CA THR A 56 -2.85 -18.57 3.23
C THR A 56 -2.04 -18.04 4.42
N GLN A 57 -1.93 -16.72 4.58
CA GLN A 57 -1.24 -16.11 5.72
C GLN A 57 -2.10 -16.02 6.99
N ALA A 58 -3.40 -16.28 6.88
CA ALA A 58 -4.35 -16.23 8.00
C ALA A 58 -4.59 -17.61 8.66
N SER A 59 -3.99 -18.68 8.12
CA SER A 59 -4.12 -20.07 8.59
C SER A 59 -3.05 -20.46 9.60
#